data_AF-A0A925Y244-F1
#
_entry.id   AF-A0A925Y244-F1
#
_cell.length_a   1.000
_cell.length_b   1.000
_cell.length_c   1.000
_cell.angle_alpha   90.00
_cell.angle_beta   90.00
_cell.angle_gamma   90.00
#
_symmetry.space_group_name_H-M   'P 1'
#
loop_
_entity.id
_entity.type
_entity.pdbx_description
1 polymer ?
#
loop_
_entity_poly.entity_id
_entity_poly.type
_entity_poly.pdbx_seq_one_letter_code
_entity_poly.pdbx_strand_id
1 'polypeptide(L)'
;MPPKLSSPPDPRSAEYRQLRDKINFAVHVGLFAATNSGIAFFGRLWQADWPWALWLFLGWALLLLAHGFYVFSLARYEQSGS
;
A
#
# COMPACT_ATOMS: atom_id res chain seq x y z
N MET A 1 35.19 -12.61 0.67
CA MET A 1 35.20 -11.15 0.50
C MET A 1 33.87 -10.60 0.99
N PRO A 2 33.82 -9.51 1.77
CA PRO A 2 32.54 -8.92 2.16
C PRO A 2 31.85 -8.37 0.91
N PRO A 3 30.56 -8.65 0.68
CA PRO A 3 29.82 -8.12 -0.45
C PRO A 3 29.84 -6.59 -0.43
N LYS A 4 30.36 -5.97 -1.49
CA LYS A 4 30.27 -4.52 -1.69
C LYS A 4 28.84 -4.22 -2.13
N LEU A 5 28.10 -3.42 -1.36
CA LEU A 5 26.92 -2.74 -1.90
C LEU A 5 27.38 -1.90 -3.09
N SER A 6 26.77 -2.11 -4.25
CA SER A 6 27.21 -1.58 -5.55
C SER A 6 27.22 -0.05 -5.63
N SER A 7 26.40 0.63 -4.82
CA SER A 7 26.46 2.05 -4.47
C SER A 7 25.39 2.34 -3.40
N PRO A 8 25.50 3.42 -2.60
CA PRO A 8 24.39 3.90 -1.78
C PRO A 8 23.14 4.13 -2.65
N PRO A 9 21.93 3.74 -2.21
CA PRO A 9 20.71 3.97 -2.98
C PRO A 9 20.51 5.48 -3.22
N ASP A 10 20.53 5.92 -4.48
CA ASP A 10 20.25 7.32 -4.82
C ASP A 10 18.73 7.58 -4.70
N PRO A 11 18.29 8.47 -3.77
CA PRO A 11 16.88 8.81 -3.60
C PRO A 11 16.23 9.43 -4.85
N ARG A 12 17.04 9.97 -5.76
CA ARG A 12 16.62 10.56 -7.03
C ARG A 12 16.61 9.57 -8.19
N SER A 13 17.01 8.31 -7.99
CA SER A 13 16.90 7.28 -9.01
C SER A 13 15.43 6.87 -9.22
N ALA A 14 15.08 6.52 -10.46
CA ALA A 14 13.74 6.02 -10.79
C ALA A 14 13.45 4.68 -10.08
N GLU A 15 14.45 3.80 -9.99
CA GLU A 15 14.33 2.51 -9.31
C GLU A 15 14.02 2.66 -7.81
N TYR A 16 14.71 3.56 -7.11
CA TYR A 16 14.45 3.82 -5.69
C TYR A 16 13.04 4.38 -5.47
N ARG A 17 12.58 5.30 -6.33
CA ARG A 17 11.21 5.84 -6.25
C ARG A 17 10.16 4.74 -6.46
N GLN A 18 10.32 3.89 -7.47
CA GLN A 18 9.39 2.78 -7.72
C GLN A 18 9.32 1.80 -6.55
N LEU A 19 10.48 1.42 -5.99
CA LEU A 19 10.52 0.53 -4.83
C LEU A 19 9.83 1.16 -3.62
N ARG A 20 10.11 2.44 -3.35
CA ARG A 20 9.48 3.19 -2.27
C ARG A 20 7.96 3.26 -2.43
N ASP A 21 7.46 3.53 -3.63
CA ASP A 21 6.02 3.63 -3.90
C ASP A 21 5.32 2.27 -3.69
N LYS A 22 5.96 1.16 -4.10
CA LYS A 22 5.47 -0.21 -3.86
C LYS A 22 5.46 -0.56 -2.36
N ILE A 23 6.52 -0.22 -1.62
CA ILE A 23 6.59 -0.46 -0.17
C ILE A 23 5.50 0.37 0.54
N ASN A 24 5.36 1.65 0.20
CA ASN A 24 4.30 2.50 0.75
C ASN A 24 2.92 1.92 0.48
N PHE A 25 2.65 1.44 -0.75
CA PHE A 25 1.40 0.77 -1.08
C PHE A 25 1.18 -0.47 -0.21
N ALA A 26 2.18 -1.33 -0.07
CA ALA A 26 2.09 -2.53 0.76
C ALA A 26 1.79 -2.21 2.23
N VAL A 27 2.38 -1.15 2.78
CA VAL A 27 2.09 -0.67 4.15
C VAL A 27 0.64 -0.21 4.27
N HIS A 28 0.11 0.51 3.27
CA HIS A 28 -1.31 0.92 3.27
C HIS A 28 -2.25 -0.29 3.22
N VAL A 29 -1.95 -1.30 2.39
CA VAL A 29 -2.70 -2.57 2.36
C VAL A 29 -2.68 -3.25 3.73
N GLY A 30 -1.49 -3.32 4.36
CA GLY A 30 -1.34 -3.91 5.69
C GLY A 30 -2.12 -3.18 6.76
N LEU A 31 -2.07 -1.84 6.78
CA LEU A 31 -2.82 -1.01 7.72
C LEU A 31 -4.34 -1.14 7.54
N PHE A 32 -4.80 -1.21 6.30
CA PHE A 32 -6.19 -1.47 5.97
C PHE A 32 -6.63 -2.83 6.49
N ALA A 33 -5.85 -3.89 6.23
CA ALA A 33 -6.18 -5.23 6.70
C ALA A 33 -6.20 -5.31 8.24
N ALA A 34 -5.18 -4.75 8.91
CA ALA A 34 -5.08 -4.75 10.37
C ALA A 34 -6.25 -3.98 11.03
N THR A 35 -6.57 -2.78 10.52
CA THR A 35 -7.65 -1.96 11.08
C THR A 35 -9.02 -2.62 10.87
N ASN A 36 -9.32 -3.07 9.65
CA ASN A 36 -10.63 -3.66 9.35
C ASN A 36 -10.83 -5.01 10.04
N SER A 37 -9.78 -5.83 10.15
CA SER A 37 -9.84 -7.08 10.92
C SER A 37 -10.03 -6.81 12.42
N GLY A 38 -9.36 -5.81 12.97
CA GLY A 38 -9.56 -5.36 14.36
C GLY A 38 -11.00 -4.92 14.61
N ILE A 39 -11.55 -4.04 13.78
CA ILE A 39 -12.95 -3.59 13.87
C ILE A 39 -13.90 -4.79 13.82
N ALA A 40 -13.70 -5.70 12.87
CA ALA A 40 -14.54 -6.88 12.73
C ALA A 40 -14.40 -7.85 13.92
N PHE A 41 -13.21 -7.97 14.51
CA PHE A 41 -12.98 -8.79 15.71
C PHE A 41 -13.72 -8.22 16.92
N PHE A 42 -13.52 -6.93 17.22
CA PHE A 42 -14.19 -6.29 18.36
C PHE A 42 -15.70 -6.17 18.17
N GLY A 43 -16.17 -5.93 16.95
CA GLY A 43 -17.59 -5.96 16.62
C GLY A 43 -18.24 -7.29 16.98
N ARG A 44 -17.59 -8.42 16.67
CA ARG A 44 -18.06 -9.75 17.09
C ARG A 44 -17.96 -9.96 18.60
N LEU A 45 -16.86 -9.53 19.22
CA LEU A 45 -16.63 -9.68 20.65
C LEU A 45 -17.70 -8.97 21.48
N TRP A 46 -18.15 -7.80 21.05
CA TRP A 46 -19.16 -6.99 21.73
C TRP A 46 -20.57 -7.11 21.14
N GLN A 47 -20.78 -7.97 20.13
CA GLN A 47 -22.05 -8.07 19.40
C GLN A 47 -22.56 -6.70 18.91
N ALA A 48 -21.62 -5.86 18.48
CA ALA A 48 -21.90 -4.49 18.07
C ALA A 48 -22.02 -4.42 16.55
N ASP A 49 -23.18 -3.97 16.07
CA ASP A 49 -23.41 -3.66 14.67
C ASP A 49 -23.21 -2.16 14.44
N TRP A 50 -22.04 -1.80 13.94
CA TRP A 50 -21.69 -0.42 13.62
C TRP A 50 -21.95 -0.11 12.14
N PRO A 51 -22.99 0.68 11.80
CA PRO A 51 -23.32 0.96 10.40
C PRO A 51 -22.21 1.72 9.68
N TRP A 52 -21.43 2.53 10.42
CA TRP A 52 -20.32 3.30 9.87
C TRP A 52 -19.13 2.42 9.46
N ALA A 53 -18.99 1.20 10.01
CA ALA A 53 -17.86 0.31 9.69
C ALA A 53 -17.89 -0.12 8.22
N LEU A 54 -19.08 -0.34 7.65
CA LEU A 54 -19.24 -0.66 6.23
C LEU A 54 -18.78 0.50 5.34
N TRP A 55 -19.18 1.73 5.67
CA TRP A 55 -18.78 2.92 4.91
C TRP A 55 -17.29 3.20 5.02
N LEU A 56 -16.70 3.00 6.19
CA LEU A 56 -15.26 3.09 6.39
C LEU A 56 -14.52 2.07 5.53
N PHE A 57 -14.96 0.81 5.54
CA PHE A 57 -14.38 -0.25 4.72
C PHE A 57 -14.46 0.09 3.23
N LEU A 58 -15.64 0.45 2.73
CA LEU A 58 -15.85 0.74 1.31
C LEU A 58 -15.08 1.99 0.85
N GLY A 59 -15.17 3.09 1.61
CA GLY A 59 -14.48 4.33 1.27
C GLY A 59 -12.96 4.17 1.28
N TRP A 60 -12.42 3.47 2.28
CA TRP A 60 -10.99 3.23 2.36
C TRP A 60 -10.53 2.22 1.30
N ALA A 61 -11.29 1.15 1.03
CA ALA A 61 -10.99 0.20 -0.04
C ALA A 61 -10.93 0.90 -1.40
N LEU A 62 -11.84 1.84 -1.68
CA LEU A 62 -11.83 2.64 -2.90
C LEU A 62 -10.55 3.50 -3.01
N LEU A 63 -10.16 4.18 -1.92
CA LEU A 63 -8.91 4.93 -1.86
C LEU A 63 -7.68 4.04 -2.10
N LEU A 64 -7.70 2.83 -1.56
CA LEU A 64 -6.63 1.84 -1.73
C LEU A 64 -6.54 1.35 -3.17
N LEU A 65 -7.69 1.09 -3.81
CA LEU A 65 -7.75 0.77 -5.24
C LEU A 65 -7.22 1.92 -6.10
N ALA A 66 -7.61 3.16 -5.81
CA ALA A 66 -7.11 4.33 -6.52
C ALA A 66 -5.58 4.49 -6.33
N HIS A 67 -5.07 4.28 -5.12
CA HIS A 67 -3.64 4.33 -4.84
C HIS A 67 -2.87 3.20 -5.52
N GLY A 68 -3.43 1.98 -5.53
CA GLY A 68 -2.87 0.85 -6.25
C GLY A 68 -2.84 1.11 -7.75
N PHE A 69 -3.93 1.62 -8.32
CA PHE A 69 -3.97 2.02 -9.72
C PHE A 69 -2.89 3.07 -10.02
N TYR A 70 -2.71 4.08 -9.18
CA TYR A 70 -1.60 5.04 -9.32
C TYR A 70 -0.23 4.34 -9.33
N VAL A 71 0.06 3.51 -8.33
CA VAL A 71 1.36 2.84 -8.20
C VAL A 71 1.60 1.86 -9.35
N PHE A 72 0.61 1.11 -9.82
CA PHE A 72 0.80 0.11 -10.89
C PHE A 72 0.67 0.69 -12.31
N SER A 73 -0.15 1.74 -12.53
CA SER A 73 -0.31 2.36 -13.86
C SER A 73 0.78 3.38 -14.16
N LEU A 74 1.19 4.20 -13.19
CA LEU A 74 2.20 5.24 -13.37
C LEU A 74 3.63 4.74 -13.12
N ALA A 75 3.82 3.61 -12.43
CA ALA A 75 5.16 3.00 -12.32
C ALA A 75 5.58 2.20 -13.57
N ARG A 76 4.81 2.20 -14.68
CA ARG A 76 5.39 1.98 -16.02
C ARG A 76 6.26 3.19 -16.39
N TYR A 77 7.34 3.40 -15.64
CA TYR A 77 8.47 4.16 -16.13
C TYR A 77 9.20 3.25 -17.11
N GLU A 78 9.02 3.54 -18.40
CA GLU A 78 9.79 3.07 -19.55
C GLU A 78 9.80 1.56 -19.82
N GLN A 79 8.77 1.13 -20.54
CA GLN A 79 8.96 0.16 -21.63
C GLN A 79 9.09 0.89 -22.98
N SER A 80 9.44 2.18 -22.96
CA SER A 80 9.60 3.05 -24.13
C SER A 80 10.96 3.76 -24.06
N GLY A 81 12.01 2.97 -24.11
CA GLY A 81 13.39 3.41 -24.35
C GLY A 81 14.01 2.41 -25.32
N SER A 82 13.55 2.42 -26.56
CA SER A 82 14.18 1.75 -27.71
C SER A 82 14.69 2.81 -28.67
#